data_AF-A0A1I8HKM7-F1
#
_entry.id   AF-A0A1I8HKM7-F1
#
_cell.length_a   1.000
_cell.length_b   1.000
_cell.length_c   1.000
_cell.angle_alpha   90.00
_cell.angle_beta   90.00
_cell.angle_gamma   90.00
#
_symmetry.space_group_name_H-M   'P 1'
#
loop_
_entity.id
_entity.type
_entity.pdbx_description
1 polymer ?
#
loop_
_entity_poly.entity_id
_entity_poly.type
_entity_poly.pdbx_seq_one_letter_code
_entity_poly.pdbx_strand_id
1 'polypeptide(L)'
;MANESYQQVIDLIFDGNIDRLLEIKNLREILKDKDSKGCTVLIAVAKVSCPHKRYSRCIEHILKLGADPAAVDCNGDTAAHVAARCGNLRILALLPFEAKFLTNGENCTPLMEAVRNCRFRCAKHLLHLFRQKRYFHRKKELLNIRNKKGKTALALAKDSHHNGNIVQEMVEIISNEAKLSLSVGDPTAADVNGETSLHFAALRSKMHAVKLLVEEGVPVNISDSEGQTPVMWAATSPSQVASTVLTMHGWLICVIMAHGNNGKIVVPDGKELQIKEIVDQFNSYHCSALQHKPKVFIIQACRGERMDVQRPTDSGPSGDSSYSPVESDILIFYSATEGYASYRGNTEEEVSPFIQTLCKVITEYHRTEHLADMLTIVNRRLKETPIESAQGVVACYAVPQIVSQLSKKLYL
;
A
#
# COMPACT_ATOMS: atom_id res chain seq x y z
N MET A 1 30.21 -37.51 -35.39
CA MET A 1 29.52 -38.47 -34.49
C MET A 1 28.97 -37.81 -33.23
N ALA A 2 29.75 -37.47 -32.18
CA ALA A 2 29.17 -36.91 -30.93
C ALA A 2 28.35 -35.60 -31.14
N ASN A 3 28.84 -34.68 -31.99
CA ASN A 3 28.16 -33.42 -32.29
C ASN A 3 26.90 -33.58 -33.17
N GLU A 4 26.83 -34.62 -33.99
CA GLU A 4 25.68 -34.87 -34.88
C GLU A 4 24.49 -35.44 -34.10
N SER A 5 24.74 -36.38 -33.18
CA SER A 5 23.70 -36.93 -32.30
C SER A 5 23.16 -35.90 -31.31
N TYR A 6 24.03 -35.02 -30.79
CA TYR A 6 23.63 -33.89 -29.96
C TYR A 6 22.69 -32.93 -30.70
N GLN A 7 23.06 -32.52 -31.92
CA GLN A 7 22.24 -31.62 -32.73
C GLN A 7 20.92 -32.28 -33.17
N GLN A 8 20.97 -33.56 -33.54
CA GLN A 8 19.77 -34.33 -33.90
C GLN A 8 18.74 -34.35 -32.76
N VAL A 9 19.17 -34.53 -31.50
CA VAL A 9 18.26 -34.50 -30.34
C VAL A 9 17.61 -33.12 -30.19
N ILE A 10 18.39 -32.04 -30.35
CA ILE A 10 17.88 -30.66 -30.28
C ILE A 10 16.82 -30.41 -31.36
N ASP A 11 17.08 -30.82 -32.60
CA ASP A 11 16.17 -30.63 -33.72
C ASP A 11 14.85 -31.40 -33.50
N LEU A 12 14.92 -32.65 -33.03
CA LEU A 12 13.75 -33.45 -32.68
C LEU A 12 12.91 -32.82 -31.55
N ILE A 13 13.55 -32.17 -30.57
CA ILE A 13 12.86 -31.44 -29.51
C ILE A 13 12.14 -30.22 -30.09
N PHE A 14 12.78 -29.46 -30.99
CA PHE A 14 12.17 -28.30 -31.64
C PHE A 14 11.00 -28.67 -32.54
N ASP A 15 11.10 -29.79 -33.26
CA ASP A 15 10.00 -30.37 -34.06
C ASP A 15 8.89 -30.99 -33.17
N GLY A 16 9.17 -31.19 -31.88
CA GLY A 16 8.28 -31.85 -30.93
C GLY A 16 7.96 -33.30 -31.29
N ASN A 17 8.89 -33.98 -31.94
CA ASN A 17 8.78 -35.38 -32.33
C ASN A 17 9.24 -36.29 -31.17
N ILE A 18 8.33 -36.47 -30.20
CA ILE A 18 8.61 -37.27 -29.00
C ILE A 18 8.84 -38.75 -29.32
N ASP A 19 8.16 -39.27 -30.35
CA ASP A 19 8.21 -40.70 -30.71
C ASP A 19 9.62 -41.06 -31.20
N ARG A 20 10.20 -40.25 -32.10
CA ARG A 20 11.59 -40.43 -32.54
C ARG A 20 12.60 -40.15 -31.44
N LEU A 21 12.29 -39.26 -30.50
CA LEU A 21 13.15 -39.00 -29.34
C LEU A 21 13.24 -40.24 -28.44
N LEU A 22 12.15 -41.00 -28.29
CA LEU A 22 12.10 -42.24 -27.50
C LEU A 22 12.89 -43.40 -28.14
N GLU A 23 13.06 -43.39 -29.45
CA GLU A 23 13.81 -44.43 -30.18
C GLU A 23 15.34 -44.31 -30.01
N ILE A 24 15.84 -43.18 -29.49
CA ILE A 24 17.27 -42.94 -29.32
C ILE A 24 17.81 -43.72 -28.12
N LYS A 25 18.47 -44.86 -28.39
CA LYS A 25 19.00 -45.78 -27.35
C LYS A 25 19.96 -45.12 -26.36
N ASN A 26 20.79 -44.18 -26.79
CA ASN A 26 21.82 -43.53 -25.97
C ASN A 26 21.41 -42.14 -25.46
N LEU A 27 20.10 -41.82 -25.46
CA LEU A 27 19.62 -40.48 -25.15
C LEU A 27 20.09 -39.97 -23.78
N ARG A 28 20.15 -40.82 -22.75
CA ARG A 28 20.61 -40.42 -21.41
C ARG A 28 22.04 -39.93 -21.36
N GLU A 29 22.93 -40.51 -22.16
CA GLU A 29 24.33 -40.07 -22.24
C GLU A 29 24.42 -38.78 -23.06
N ILE A 30 23.69 -38.69 -24.17
CA ILE A 30 23.64 -37.47 -25.01
C ILE A 30 23.11 -36.26 -24.22
N LEU A 31 22.20 -36.45 -23.27
CA LEU A 31 21.69 -35.37 -22.42
C LEU A 31 22.75 -34.78 -21.47
N LYS A 32 23.82 -35.52 -21.17
CA LYS A 32 24.96 -35.07 -20.35
C LYS A 32 26.06 -34.42 -21.18
N ASP A 33 26.11 -34.74 -22.48
CA ASP A 33 27.11 -34.20 -23.39
C ASP A 33 27.01 -32.67 -23.45
N LYS A 34 28.18 -32.03 -23.62
CA LYS A 34 28.32 -30.58 -23.71
C LYS A 34 28.87 -30.19 -25.07
N ASP A 35 28.30 -29.13 -25.66
CA ASP A 35 28.85 -28.52 -26.86
C ASP A 35 30.17 -27.75 -26.58
N SER A 36 30.74 -27.13 -27.62
CA SER A 36 31.97 -26.33 -27.51
C SER A 36 31.86 -25.10 -26.59
N LYS A 37 30.64 -24.71 -26.20
CA LYS A 37 30.35 -23.63 -25.24
C LYS A 37 29.96 -24.19 -23.87
N GLY A 38 30.12 -25.49 -23.65
CA GLY A 38 29.75 -26.15 -22.40
C GLY A 38 28.24 -26.35 -22.22
N CYS A 39 27.42 -26.08 -23.24
CA CYS A 39 25.97 -26.19 -23.14
C CYS A 39 25.52 -27.63 -23.25
N THR A 40 24.70 -28.08 -22.31
CA THR A 40 23.95 -29.33 -22.45
C THR A 40 22.75 -29.13 -23.37
N VAL A 41 22.13 -30.24 -23.81
CA VAL A 41 20.90 -30.21 -24.61
C VAL A 41 19.83 -29.32 -23.96
N LEU A 42 19.66 -29.41 -22.64
CA LEU A 42 18.68 -28.62 -21.91
C LEU A 42 18.98 -27.11 -21.96
N ILE A 43 20.25 -26.72 -21.86
CA ILE A 43 20.68 -25.31 -21.96
C ILE A 43 20.51 -24.81 -23.41
N ALA A 44 20.89 -25.60 -24.40
CA ALA A 44 20.78 -25.23 -25.81
C ALA A 44 19.30 -24.99 -26.20
N VAL A 45 18.41 -25.88 -25.77
CA VAL A 45 16.98 -25.76 -26.08
C VAL A 45 16.33 -24.58 -25.33
N ALA A 46 16.88 -24.15 -24.18
CA ALA A 46 16.44 -22.95 -23.47
C ALA A 46 16.70 -21.64 -24.24
N LYS A 47 17.68 -21.59 -25.15
CA LYS A 47 18.07 -20.39 -25.90
C LYS A 47 17.00 -19.93 -26.89
N VAL A 48 16.24 -20.87 -27.44
CA VAL A 48 15.29 -20.60 -28.54
C VAL A 48 13.87 -20.92 -28.07
N SER A 49 12.96 -19.97 -28.28
CA SER A 49 11.54 -20.17 -27.98
C SER A 49 10.87 -20.95 -29.10
N CYS A 50 10.31 -22.11 -28.79
CA CYS A 50 9.56 -22.93 -29.76
C CYS A 50 8.04 -22.76 -29.62
N PRO A 51 7.30 -22.45 -30.71
CA PRO A 51 5.85 -22.35 -30.68
C PRO A 51 5.16 -23.72 -30.61
N HIS A 52 5.85 -24.82 -30.93
CA HIS A 52 5.24 -26.13 -31.07
C HIS A 52 4.58 -26.63 -29.77
N LYS A 53 3.39 -27.24 -29.85
CA LYS A 53 2.62 -27.67 -28.68
C LYS A 53 3.28 -28.84 -27.94
N ARG A 54 3.88 -29.77 -28.68
CA ARG A 54 4.53 -30.98 -28.11
C ARG A 54 5.91 -30.71 -27.51
N TYR A 55 6.51 -29.54 -27.78
CA TYR A 55 7.79 -29.13 -27.22
C TYR A 55 7.86 -29.29 -25.69
N SER A 56 6.83 -28.86 -24.97
CA SER A 56 6.75 -29.00 -23.51
C SER A 56 6.81 -30.46 -23.05
N ARG A 57 6.19 -31.39 -23.79
CA ARG A 57 6.23 -32.82 -23.49
C ARG A 57 7.63 -33.41 -23.70
N CYS A 58 8.34 -32.96 -24.74
CA CYS A 58 9.73 -33.35 -24.97
C CYS A 58 10.62 -32.88 -23.81
N ILE A 59 10.44 -31.64 -23.33
CA ILE A 59 11.19 -31.10 -22.19
C ILE A 59 10.90 -31.88 -20.90
N GLU A 60 9.63 -32.15 -20.60
CA GLU A 60 9.27 -32.98 -19.45
C GLU A 60 9.89 -34.39 -19.53
N HIS A 61 9.95 -34.95 -20.74
CA HIS A 61 10.51 -36.27 -20.95
C HIS A 61 12.02 -36.30 -20.73
N ILE A 62 12.79 -35.36 -21.31
CA ILE A 62 14.25 -35.32 -21.08
C ILE A 62 14.60 -35.06 -19.60
N LEU A 63 13.78 -34.26 -18.89
CA LEU A 63 13.94 -34.06 -17.44
C LEU A 63 13.69 -35.37 -16.67
N LYS A 64 12.66 -36.14 -17.04
CA LYS A 64 12.40 -37.48 -16.45
C LYS A 64 13.52 -38.49 -16.74
N LEU A 65 14.20 -38.36 -17.89
CA LEU A 65 15.32 -39.22 -18.26
C LEU A 65 16.63 -38.87 -17.55
N GLY A 66 16.67 -37.78 -16.78
CA GLY A 66 17.83 -37.39 -15.99
C GLY A 66 18.66 -36.24 -16.58
N ALA A 67 18.10 -35.43 -17.49
CA ALA A 67 18.74 -34.18 -17.87
C ALA A 67 18.91 -33.27 -16.64
N ASP A 68 20.16 -32.95 -16.29
CA ASP A 68 20.48 -32.19 -15.09
C ASP A 68 20.11 -30.69 -15.25
N PRO A 69 19.13 -30.18 -14.47
CA PRO A 69 18.73 -28.78 -14.50
C PRO A 69 19.76 -27.82 -13.88
N ALA A 70 20.68 -28.35 -13.06
CA ALA A 70 21.74 -27.60 -12.39
C ALA A 70 23.04 -27.55 -13.21
N ALA A 71 23.11 -28.28 -14.34
CA ALA A 71 24.25 -28.22 -15.24
C ALA A 71 24.48 -26.79 -15.74
N VAL A 72 25.76 -26.42 -15.85
CA VAL A 72 26.19 -25.07 -16.24
C VAL A 72 26.97 -25.07 -17.55
N ASP A 73 26.83 -23.97 -18.30
CA ASP A 73 27.64 -23.65 -19.47
C ASP A 73 28.99 -22.99 -19.09
N CYS A 74 29.75 -22.52 -20.09
CA CYS A 74 31.03 -21.84 -19.85
C CYS A 74 30.94 -20.52 -19.05
N ASN A 75 29.76 -19.89 -18.98
CA ASN A 75 29.52 -18.68 -18.19
C ASN A 75 29.01 -19.01 -16.78
N GLY A 76 28.83 -20.30 -16.46
CA GLY A 76 28.15 -20.74 -15.26
C GLY A 76 26.62 -20.63 -15.37
N ASP A 77 26.05 -20.35 -16.55
CA ASP A 77 24.61 -20.22 -16.72
C ASP A 77 23.95 -21.61 -16.74
N THR A 78 22.91 -21.77 -15.93
CA THR A 78 22.01 -22.93 -15.99
C THR A 78 20.93 -22.72 -17.06
N ALA A 79 20.18 -23.78 -17.37
CA ALA A 79 19.03 -23.69 -18.29
C ALA A 79 18.01 -22.63 -17.84
N ALA A 80 17.86 -22.38 -16.53
CA ALA A 80 16.97 -21.35 -16.00
C ALA A 80 17.47 -19.93 -16.33
N HIS A 81 18.77 -19.66 -16.23
CA HIS A 81 19.36 -18.36 -16.58
C HIS A 81 19.14 -18.04 -18.05
N VAL A 82 19.45 -19.01 -18.92
CA VAL A 82 19.28 -18.88 -20.37
C VAL A 82 17.81 -18.70 -20.73
N ALA A 83 16.90 -19.49 -20.16
CA ALA A 83 15.48 -19.34 -20.38
C ALA A 83 14.97 -17.96 -19.94
N ALA A 84 15.42 -17.47 -18.78
CA ALA A 84 15.05 -16.16 -18.24
C ALA A 84 15.58 -15.00 -19.11
N ARG A 85 16.82 -15.09 -19.60
CA ARG A 85 17.45 -14.13 -20.51
C ARG A 85 16.75 -14.06 -21.86
N CYS A 86 16.48 -15.22 -22.45
CA CYS A 86 15.84 -15.35 -23.76
C CYS A 86 14.31 -15.14 -23.71
N GLY A 87 13.70 -15.14 -22.52
CA GLY A 87 12.25 -14.99 -22.36
C GLY A 87 11.46 -16.28 -22.62
N ASN A 88 12.10 -17.45 -22.57
CA ASN A 88 11.47 -18.76 -22.79
C ASN A 88 10.74 -19.23 -21.53
N LEU A 89 9.55 -18.65 -21.29
CA LEU A 89 8.72 -18.96 -20.13
C LEU A 89 8.34 -20.45 -20.06
N ARG A 90 8.17 -21.12 -21.21
CA ARG A 90 7.70 -22.51 -21.25
C ARG A 90 8.71 -23.46 -20.61
N ILE A 91 9.99 -23.33 -20.96
CA ILE A 91 11.05 -24.08 -20.28
C ILE A 91 11.18 -23.65 -18.85
N LEU A 92 11.23 -22.33 -18.61
CA LEU A 92 11.40 -21.80 -17.26
C LEU A 92 10.35 -22.37 -16.31
N ALA A 93 9.08 -22.48 -16.72
CA ALA A 93 8.01 -23.05 -15.90
C ALA A 93 8.22 -24.53 -15.55
N LEU A 94 8.73 -25.34 -16.49
CA LEU A 94 8.92 -26.78 -16.34
C LEU A 94 10.11 -27.18 -15.48
N LEU A 95 11.10 -26.29 -15.31
CA LEU A 95 12.28 -26.57 -14.48
C LEU A 95 11.91 -26.73 -12.99
N PRO A 96 12.68 -27.50 -12.19
CA PRO A 96 12.42 -27.61 -10.75
C PRO A 96 12.66 -26.28 -10.02
N PHE A 97 12.05 -26.12 -8.83
CA PHE A 97 12.16 -24.88 -8.04
C PHE A 97 13.61 -24.48 -7.77
N GLU A 98 14.45 -25.41 -7.30
CA GLU A 98 15.85 -25.10 -6.96
C GLU A 98 16.62 -24.54 -8.16
N ALA A 99 16.45 -25.11 -9.35
CA ALA A 99 17.15 -24.66 -10.56
C ALA A 99 16.80 -23.22 -10.97
N LYS A 100 15.61 -22.72 -10.59
CA LYS A 100 15.14 -21.36 -10.91
C LYS A 100 15.79 -20.27 -10.07
N PHE A 101 16.53 -20.62 -9.02
CA PHE A 101 17.14 -19.67 -8.09
C PHE A 101 18.65 -19.92 -7.85
N LEU A 102 19.26 -20.85 -8.60
CA LEU A 102 20.72 -21.01 -8.63
C LEU A 102 21.40 -19.75 -9.14
N THR A 103 22.67 -19.57 -8.80
CA THR A 103 23.48 -18.43 -9.26
C THR A 103 24.47 -18.85 -10.34
N ASN A 104 24.67 -18.01 -11.35
CA ASN A 104 25.69 -18.24 -12.38
C ASN A 104 27.09 -17.78 -11.96
N GLY A 105 28.07 -17.81 -12.89
CA GLY A 105 29.45 -17.39 -12.64
C GLY A 105 29.61 -15.91 -12.24
N GLU A 106 28.60 -15.06 -12.43
CA GLU A 106 28.56 -13.67 -11.95
C GLU A 106 27.83 -13.50 -10.61
N ASN A 107 27.44 -14.60 -9.95
CA ASN A 107 26.49 -14.63 -8.84
C ASN A 107 25.12 -14.02 -9.20
N CYS A 108 24.74 -14.00 -10.48
CA CYS A 108 23.42 -13.52 -10.89
C CYS A 108 22.41 -14.66 -10.80
N THR A 109 21.18 -14.35 -10.39
CA THR A 109 20.06 -15.31 -10.42
C THR A 109 19.30 -15.23 -11.74
N PRO A 110 18.49 -16.24 -12.11
CA PRO A 110 17.63 -16.15 -13.29
C PRO A 110 16.68 -14.95 -13.26
N LEU A 111 16.26 -14.52 -12.07
CA LEU A 111 15.47 -13.29 -11.91
C LEU A 111 16.25 -12.06 -12.35
N MET A 112 17.53 -11.94 -11.98
CA MET A 112 18.38 -10.82 -12.43
C MET A 112 18.56 -10.82 -13.94
N GLU A 113 18.71 -11.99 -14.56
CA GLU A 113 18.82 -12.12 -16.02
C GLU A 113 17.52 -11.72 -16.74
N ALA A 114 16.36 -12.12 -16.19
CA ALA A 114 15.06 -11.68 -16.71
C ALA A 114 14.91 -10.15 -16.63
N VAL A 115 15.35 -9.53 -15.52
CA VAL A 115 15.29 -8.08 -15.31
C VAL A 115 16.20 -7.33 -16.29
N ARG A 116 17.47 -7.73 -16.39
CA ARG A 116 18.45 -7.11 -17.32
C ARG A 116 17.96 -7.11 -18.76
N ASN A 117 17.25 -8.16 -19.16
CA ASN A 117 16.76 -8.34 -20.52
C ASN A 117 15.27 -7.96 -20.70
N CYS A 118 14.67 -7.29 -19.70
CA CYS A 118 13.26 -6.85 -19.74
C CYS A 118 12.24 -7.97 -20.04
N ARG A 119 12.54 -9.21 -19.61
CA ARG A 119 11.66 -10.39 -19.83
C ARG A 119 10.58 -10.50 -18.77
N PHE A 120 9.55 -9.66 -18.91
CA PHE A 120 8.46 -9.50 -17.93
C PHE A 120 7.80 -10.80 -17.51
N ARG A 121 7.40 -11.63 -18.48
CA ARG A 121 6.68 -12.88 -18.19
C ARG A 121 7.51 -13.86 -17.36
N CYS A 122 8.82 -13.89 -17.59
CA CYS A 122 9.75 -14.74 -16.82
C CYS A 122 9.96 -14.20 -15.41
N ALA A 123 10.20 -12.89 -15.26
CA ALA A 123 10.33 -12.26 -13.95
C ALA A 123 9.06 -12.46 -13.11
N LYS A 124 7.88 -12.21 -13.70
CA LYS A 124 6.58 -12.42 -13.03
C LYS A 124 6.39 -13.87 -12.61
N HIS A 125 6.73 -14.83 -13.46
CA HIS A 125 6.65 -16.25 -13.11
C HIS A 125 7.52 -16.59 -11.89
N LEU A 126 8.79 -16.17 -11.90
CA LEU A 126 9.73 -16.43 -10.80
C LEU A 126 9.24 -15.83 -9.47
N LEU A 127 8.73 -14.59 -9.51
CA LEU A 127 8.19 -13.93 -8.31
C LEU A 127 6.89 -14.59 -7.82
N HIS A 128 6.03 -15.05 -8.73
CA HIS A 128 4.78 -15.70 -8.37
C HIS A 128 4.99 -17.03 -7.64
N LEU A 129 6.14 -17.70 -7.82
CA LEU A 129 6.48 -18.91 -7.06
C LEU A 129 6.53 -18.66 -5.55
N PHE A 130 6.89 -17.44 -5.13
CA PHE A 130 6.92 -17.07 -3.71
C PHE A 130 5.53 -16.91 -3.07
N ARG A 131 4.46 -16.85 -3.86
CA ARG A 131 3.08 -16.85 -3.33
C ARG A 131 2.64 -18.23 -2.86
N GLN A 132 3.35 -19.28 -3.26
CA GLN A 132 3.07 -20.63 -2.81
C GLN A 132 3.58 -20.79 -1.38
N LYS A 133 2.71 -21.25 -0.46
CA LYS A 133 3.03 -21.41 0.97
C LYS A 133 4.33 -22.17 1.22
N ARG A 134 4.67 -23.13 0.36
CA ARG A 134 5.88 -23.98 0.46
C ARG A 134 7.20 -23.24 0.22
N TYR A 135 7.20 -22.12 -0.48
CA TYR A 135 8.42 -21.41 -0.88
C TYR A 135 8.52 -20.00 -0.30
N PHE A 136 7.46 -19.57 0.39
CA PHE A 136 7.35 -18.23 0.94
C PHE A 136 8.49 -17.88 1.90
N HIS A 137 8.89 -18.82 2.77
CA HIS A 137 9.95 -18.61 3.78
C HIS A 137 11.32 -18.27 3.15
N ARG A 138 11.59 -18.76 1.93
CA ARG A 138 12.85 -18.52 1.20
C ARG A 138 12.84 -17.21 0.40
N LYS A 139 11.70 -16.51 0.32
CA LYS A 139 11.54 -15.28 -0.47
C LYS A 139 12.55 -14.20 -0.09
N LYS A 140 12.69 -13.92 1.21
CA LYS A 140 13.57 -12.84 1.72
C LYS A 140 15.03 -13.15 1.41
N GLU A 141 15.45 -14.39 1.58
CA GLU A 141 16.80 -14.85 1.26
C GLU A 141 17.08 -14.71 -0.24
N LEU A 142 16.20 -15.29 -1.08
CA LEU A 142 16.40 -15.37 -2.52
C LEU A 142 16.31 -14.02 -3.25
N LEU A 143 15.48 -13.09 -2.77
CA LEU A 143 15.38 -11.73 -3.33
C LEU A 143 16.56 -10.82 -2.96
N ASN A 144 17.25 -11.12 -1.85
CA ASN A 144 18.39 -10.34 -1.37
C ASN A 144 19.75 -10.88 -1.85
N ILE A 145 19.76 -11.94 -2.68
CA ILE A 145 20.99 -12.40 -3.34
C ILE A 145 21.60 -11.24 -4.13
N ARG A 146 22.93 -11.09 -4.01
CA ARG A 146 23.72 -10.05 -4.66
C ARG A 146 24.65 -10.67 -5.68
N ASN A 147 24.71 -10.07 -6.86
CA ASN A 147 25.72 -10.43 -7.86
C ASN A 147 27.12 -9.95 -7.45
N LYS A 148 28.14 -10.28 -8.26
CA LYS A 148 29.53 -9.81 -8.06
C LYS A 148 29.69 -8.29 -7.99
N LYS A 149 28.73 -7.51 -8.52
CA LYS A 149 28.70 -6.04 -8.43
C LYS A 149 27.97 -5.54 -7.17
N GLY A 150 27.58 -6.43 -6.25
CA GLY A 150 26.83 -6.10 -5.04
C GLY A 150 25.35 -5.76 -5.24
N LYS A 151 24.83 -5.88 -6.47
CA LYS A 151 23.48 -5.46 -6.85
C LYS A 151 22.47 -6.61 -6.69
N THR A 152 21.31 -6.30 -6.12
CA THR A 152 20.14 -7.18 -6.08
C THR A 152 19.33 -7.09 -7.39
N ALA A 153 18.35 -7.97 -7.58
CA ALA A 153 17.43 -7.89 -8.73
C ALA A 153 16.68 -6.54 -8.76
N LEU A 154 16.31 -6.01 -7.60
CA LEU A 154 15.66 -4.69 -7.49
C LEU A 154 16.61 -3.55 -7.87
N ALA A 155 17.86 -3.58 -7.40
CA ALA A 155 18.85 -2.57 -7.76
C ALA A 155 19.11 -2.56 -9.28
N LEU A 156 19.21 -3.74 -9.89
CA LEU A 156 19.35 -3.85 -11.35
C LEU A 156 18.15 -3.28 -12.12
N ALA A 157 16.93 -3.47 -11.61
CA ALA A 157 15.71 -2.93 -12.22
C ALA A 157 15.64 -1.39 -12.13
N LYS A 158 16.20 -0.79 -11.06
CA LYS A 158 16.27 0.67 -10.92
C LYS A 158 17.36 1.29 -11.79
N ASP A 159 18.49 0.60 -11.92
CA ASP A 159 19.63 1.07 -12.71
C ASP A 159 19.42 0.92 -14.22
N SER A 160 18.48 0.07 -14.65
CA SER A 160 18.12 0.00 -16.06
C SER A 160 17.47 1.31 -16.50
N HIS A 161 18.26 2.19 -17.10
CA HIS A 161 17.86 3.48 -17.71
C HIS A 161 16.88 3.36 -18.89
N HIS A 162 16.22 2.21 -19.05
CA HIS A 162 15.23 2.00 -20.09
C HIS A 162 13.89 2.52 -19.59
N ASN A 163 13.56 3.76 -20.00
CA ASN A 163 12.32 4.50 -19.71
C ASN A 163 11.07 3.90 -20.39
N GLY A 164 10.93 2.58 -20.40
CA GLY A 164 9.72 1.92 -20.86
C GLY A 164 8.82 1.54 -19.68
N ASN A 165 7.51 1.63 -19.85
CA ASN A 165 6.49 1.18 -18.87
C ASN A 165 6.82 -0.22 -18.29
N ILE A 166 7.47 -1.08 -19.06
CA ILE A 166 7.87 -2.45 -18.68
C ILE A 166 8.88 -2.47 -17.51
N VAL A 167 9.85 -1.55 -17.47
CA VAL A 167 10.86 -1.48 -16.39
C VAL A 167 10.23 -0.91 -15.14
N GLN A 168 9.39 0.12 -15.26
CA GLN A 168 8.62 0.66 -14.14
C GLN A 168 7.68 -0.38 -13.54
N GLU A 169 6.93 -1.12 -14.36
CA GLU A 169 6.10 -2.24 -13.90
C GLU A 169 6.93 -3.37 -13.26
N MET A 170 8.12 -3.66 -13.77
CA MET A 170 9.04 -4.63 -13.14
C MET A 170 9.55 -4.15 -11.78
N VAL A 171 9.97 -2.89 -11.69
CA VAL A 171 10.40 -2.27 -10.42
C VAL A 171 9.24 -2.30 -9.45
N GLU A 172 8.02 -1.99 -9.88
CA GLU A 172 6.84 -2.08 -9.04
C GLU A 172 6.58 -3.52 -8.59
N ILE A 173 6.55 -4.51 -9.48
CA ILE A 173 6.29 -5.90 -9.08
C ILE A 173 7.37 -6.40 -8.13
N ILE A 174 8.66 -6.15 -8.41
CA ILE A 174 9.77 -6.56 -7.55
C ILE A 174 9.72 -5.80 -6.23
N SER A 175 9.45 -4.50 -6.23
CA SER A 175 9.30 -3.69 -5.01
C SER A 175 8.08 -4.14 -4.21
N ASN A 176 6.97 -4.49 -4.85
CA ASN A 176 5.77 -4.97 -4.18
C ASN A 176 6.00 -6.34 -3.58
N GLU A 177 6.65 -7.23 -4.30
CA GLU A 177 6.94 -8.57 -3.81
C GLU A 177 8.05 -8.53 -2.73
N ALA A 178 9.04 -7.65 -2.87
CA ALA A 178 10.04 -7.39 -1.83
C ALA A 178 9.42 -6.66 -0.61
N LYS A 179 8.49 -5.73 -0.78
CA LYS A 179 7.77 -5.07 0.32
C LYS A 179 6.73 -6.01 0.97
N LEU A 180 6.12 -6.92 0.21
CA LEU A 180 5.38 -8.07 0.76
C LEU A 180 6.27 -9.04 1.54
N SER A 181 7.61 -8.88 1.57
CA SER A 181 8.44 -9.62 2.53
C SER A 181 8.25 -9.14 3.98
N LEU A 182 7.56 -8.02 4.20
CA LEU A 182 7.08 -7.58 5.51
C LEU A 182 5.71 -8.20 5.85
N SER A 183 5.02 -8.87 4.92
CA SER A 183 3.63 -9.30 5.15
C SER A 183 3.46 -10.66 5.84
N VAL A 184 4.52 -11.25 6.40
CA VAL A 184 4.45 -12.37 7.35
C VAL A 184 5.50 -12.23 8.48
N GLY A 185 6.38 -11.24 8.41
CA GLY A 185 7.19 -10.80 9.54
C GLY A 185 6.50 -9.60 10.16
N ASP A 186 5.50 -9.87 11.01
CA ASP A 186 4.61 -8.88 11.62
C ASP A 186 3.85 -8.02 10.59
N PRO A 187 2.54 -8.27 10.35
CA PRO A 187 1.76 -7.50 9.38
C PRO A 187 1.57 -6.03 9.79
N THR A 188 2.00 -5.65 11.00
CA THR A 188 2.08 -4.27 11.49
C THR A 188 3.42 -3.58 11.19
N ALA A 189 4.40 -4.29 10.64
CA ALA A 189 5.71 -3.74 10.34
C ALA A 189 5.60 -2.54 9.38
N ALA A 190 6.15 -1.42 9.85
CA ALA A 190 6.23 -0.16 9.12
C ALA A 190 7.61 0.01 8.47
N ASP A 191 7.67 0.77 7.37
CA ASP A 191 8.95 1.20 6.81
C ASP A 191 9.53 2.42 7.55
N VAL A 192 10.61 3.01 7.02
CA VAL A 192 11.30 4.15 7.63
C VAL A 192 10.42 5.39 7.81
N ASN A 193 9.31 5.48 7.07
CA ASN A 193 8.35 6.56 7.14
C ASN A 193 7.12 6.18 8.00
N GLY A 194 7.13 5.06 8.72
CA GLY A 194 5.94 4.59 9.43
C GLY A 194 4.88 3.96 8.51
N GLU A 195 5.14 3.80 7.21
CA GLU A 195 4.15 3.32 6.25
C GLU A 195 4.01 1.79 6.36
N THR A 196 2.80 1.32 6.63
CA THR A 196 2.51 -0.12 6.76
C THR A 196 1.99 -0.74 5.46
N SER A 197 1.96 -2.07 5.42
CA SER A 197 1.35 -2.83 4.30
C SER A 197 -0.08 -2.38 3.99
N LEU A 198 -0.84 -1.94 5.00
CA LEU A 198 -2.21 -1.48 4.85
C LEU A 198 -2.29 -0.11 4.12
N HIS A 199 -1.34 0.80 4.35
CA HIS A 199 -1.25 2.08 3.63
C HIS A 199 -1.07 1.87 2.13
N PHE A 200 -0.10 1.03 1.74
CA PHE A 200 0.14 0.73 0.33
C PHE A 200 -1.03 -0.02 -0.32
N ALA A 201 -1.67 -0.93 0.41
CA ALA A 201 -2.84 -1.66 -0.09
C ALA A 201 -4.02 -0.72 -0.35
N ALA A 202 -4.21 0.27 0.53
CA ALA A 202 -5.25 1.28 0.45
C ALA A 202 -5.05 2.22 -0.75
N LEU A 203 -3.87 2.85 -0.88
CA LEU A 203 -3.50 3.72 -2.01
C LEU A 203 -3.68 3.02 -3.37
N ARG A 204 -3.32 1.74 -3.45
CA ARG A 204 -3.34 0.98 -4.71
C ARG A 204 -4.65 0.27 -4.98
N SER A 205 -5.68 0.58 -4.20
CA SER A 205 -7.02 0.05 -4.40
C SER A 205 -7.08 -1.49 -4.38
N LYS A 206 -6.23 -2.15 -3.59
CA LYS A 206 -6.14 -3.62 -3.55
C LYS A 206 -7.11 -4.19 -2.52
N MET A 207 -8.41 -4.18 -2.85
CA MET A 207 -9.50 -4.66 -1.95
C MET A 207 -9.19 -5.99 -1.25
N HIS A 208 -8.71 -6.98 -2.00
CA HIS A 208 -8.43 -8.31 -1.44
C HIS A 208 -7.25 -8.31 -0.44
N ALA A 209 -6.24 -7.45 -0.67
CA ALA A 209 -5.14 -7.29 0.25
C ALA A 209 -5.57 -6.55 1.52
N VAL A 210 -6.41 -5.53 1.39
CA VAL A 210 -6.97 -4.79 2.55
C VAL A 210 -7.77 -5.74 3.45
N LYS A 211 -8.67 -6.55 2.89
CA LYS A 211 -9.46 -7.53 3.66
C LYS A 211 -8.57 -8.53 4.40
N LEU A 212 -7.59 -9.10 3.70
CA LEU A 212 -6.68 -10.09 4.27
C LEU A 212 -5.82 -9.49 5.40
N LEU A 213 -5.30 -8.27 5.25
CA LEU A 213 -4.51 -7.62 6.30
C LEU A 213 -5.33 -7.35 7.57
N VAL A 214 -6.61 -7.01 7.42
CA VAL A 214 -7.51 -6.79 8.57
C VAL A 214 -7.92 -8.09 9.23
N GLU A 215 -8.14 -9.15 8.45
CA GLU A 215 -8.37 -10.51 8.98
C GLU A 215 -7.16 -11.03 9.78
N GLU A 216 -5.95 -10.64 9.39
CA GLU A 216 -4.69 -10.92 10.11
C GLU A 216 -4.48 -10.02 11.34
N GLY A 217 -5.43 -9.15 11.69
CA GLY A 217 -5.41 -8.34 12.91
C GLY A 217 -4.60 -7.04 12.81
N VAL A 218 -4.26 -6.56 11.60
CA VAL A 218 -3.58 -5.27 11.44
C VAL A 218 -4.52 -4.14 11.88
N PRO A 219 -4.08 -3.25 12.79
CA PRO A 219 -4.89 -2.11 13.19
C PRO A 219 -5.20 -1.23 11.97
N VAL A 220 -6.48 -0.95 11.76
CA VAL A 220 -6.95 -0.14 10.62
C VAL A 220 -6.64 1.35 10.74
N ASN A 221 -6.39 1.81 11.97
CA ASN A 221 -6.12 3.21 12.35
C ASN A 221 -4.61 3.51 12.51
N ILE A 222 -3.70 2.70 11.98
CA ILE A 222 -2.25 3.00 12.07
C ILE A 222 -1.98 4.30 11.33
N SER A 223 -1.14 5.17 11.88
CA SER A 223 -0.66 6.37 11.18
C SER A 223 0.79 6.22 10.74
N ASP A 224 1.14 6.79 9.59
CA ASP A 224 2.53 6.99 9.17
C ASP A 224 3.21 8.15 9.93
N SER A 225 4.45 8.49 9.58
CA SER A 225 5.23 9.57 10.21
C SER A 225 4.60 10.96 10.03
N GLU A 226 3.75 11.12 9.02
CA GLU A 226 3.00 12.36 8.74
C GLU A 226 1.60 12.33 9.37
N GLY A 227 1.30 11.32 10.18
CA GLY A 227 -0.01 11.16 10.81
C GLY A 227 -1.11 10.68 9.86
N GLN A 228 -0.79 10.29 8.62
CA GLN A 228 -1.78 9.83 7.66
C GLN A 228 -2.16 8.38 7.95
N THR A 229 -3.45 8.09 7.86
CA THR A 229 -4.00 6.73 8.05
C THR A 229 -4.23 6.05 6.70
N PRO A 230 -4.42 4.72 6.65
CA PRO A 230 -4.72 4.01 5.42
C PRO A 230 -5.95 4.57 4.68
N VAL A 231 -6.97 5.05 5.40
CA VAL A 231 -8.16 5.65 4.76
C VAL A 231 -7.82 6.98 4.08
N MET A 232 -6.92 7.79 4.65
CA MET A 232 -6.43 9.03 4.03
C MET A 232 -5.63 8.72 2.76
N TRP A 233 -4.78 7.69 2.80
CA TRP A 233 -4.08 7.18 1.62
C TRP A 233 -5.05 6.70 0.53
N ALA A 234 -6.11 5.97 0.91
CA ALA A 234 -7.15 5.54 -0.04
C ALA A 234 -7.84 6.74 -0.71
N ALA A 235 -8.09 7.81 0.04
CA ALA A 235 -8.78 9.02 -0.43
C ALA A 235 -7.98 9.82 -1.47
N THR A 236 -6.65 9.65 -1.52
CA THR A 236 -5.81 10.25 -2.58
C THR A 236 -5.99 9.57 -3.95
N SER A 237 -6.61 8.39 -3.97
CA SER A 237 -6.95 7.65 -5.19
C SER A 237 -8.46 7.67 -5.44
N PRO A 238 -8.93 7.72 -6.70
CA PRO A 238 -10.37 7.73 -7.03
C PRO A 238 -11.04 6.35 -6.85
N SER A 239 -10.89 5.73 -5.68
CA SER A 239 -11.12 4.31 -5.43
C SER A 239 -12.22 4.00 -4.41
N GLN A 240 -12.96 2.92 -4.67
CA GLN A 240 -13.94 2.34 -3.74
C GLN A 240 -13.30 1.74 -2.46
N VAL A 241 -11.98 1.66 -2.40
CA VAL A 241 -11.28 1.09 -1.25
C VAL A 241 -11.42 1.97 0.00
N ALA A 242 -11.51 3.29 -0.13
CA ALA A 242 -11.77 4.17 1.01
C ALA A 242 -13.06 3.77 1.75
N SER A 243 -14.15 3.53 1.00
CA SER A 243 -15.42 3.06 1.57
C SER A 243 -15.31 1.69 2.23
N THR A 244 -14.47 0.81 1.68
CA THR A 244 -14.24 -0.53 2.24
C THR A 244 -13.41 -0.48 3.54
N VAL A 245 -12.46 0.45 3.64
CA VAL A 245 -11.74 0.67 4.89
C VAL A 245 -12.70 1.27 5.92
N LEU A 246 -13.53 2.25 5.55
CA LEU A 246 -14.53 2.86 6.43
C LEU A 246 -15.56 1.86 6.99
N THR A 247 -15.96 0.84 6.23
CA THR A 247 -16.87 -0.20 6.75
C THR A 247 -16.26 -0.97 7.92
N MET A 248 -14.93 -1.05 8.00
CA MET A 248 -14.19 -1.75 9.05
C MET A 248 -14.07 -0.93 10.35
N HIS A 249 -14.27 0.39 10.30
CA HIS A 249 -14.28 1.22 11.51
C HIS A 249 -15.67 1.26 12.15
N GLY A 250 -15.73 1.31 13.48
CA GLY A 250 -16.99 1.44 14.23
C GLY A 250 -17.52 2.88 14.34
N TRP A 251 -16.69 3.88 14.03
CA TRP A 251 -16.96 5.31 14.20
C TRP A 251 -15.98 6.13 13.34
N LEU A 252 -16.25 7.43 13.19
CA LEU A 252 -15.37 8.37 12.48
C LEU A 252 -15.15 9.63 13.33
N ILE A 253 -13.90 10.04 13.52
CA ILE A 253 -13.54 11.43 13.87
C ILE A 253 -12.84 12.04 12.66
N CYS A 254 -13.32 13.19 12.21
CA CYS A 254 -12.69 14.01 11.18
C CYS A 254 -12.33 15.36 11.79
N VAL A 255 -11.04 15.70 11.79
CA VAL A 255 -10.55 17.00 12.26
C VAL A 255 -10.18 17.85 11.06
N ILE A 256 -10.85 18.99 10.89
CA ILE A 256 -10.61 19.92 9.79
C ILE A 256 -9.94 21.17 10.36
N MET A 257 -8.71 21.43 9.92
CA MET A 257 -7.96 22.64 10.27
C MET A 257 -7.74 23.46 9.00
N ALA A 258 -8.53 24.52 8.82
CA ALA A 258 -8.46 25.36 7.61
C ALA A 258 -8.72 26.84 7.91
N HIS A 259 -8.29 27.70 7.00
CA HIS A 259 -8.88 29.05 6.92
C HIS A 259 -10.35 28.91 6.56
N GLY A 260 -11.17 29.85 7.02
CA GLY A 260 -12.60 29.80 6.77
C GLY A 260 -13.27 31.11 7.09
N ASN A 261 -14.52 31.24 6.68
CA ASN A 261 -15.39 32.35 7.02
C ASN A 261 -16.86 31.91 6.95
N ASN A 262 -17.70 32.37 7.87
CA ASN A 262 -19.16 32.16 7.86
C ASN A 262 -19.62 30.73 7.48
N GLY A 263 -19.05 29.71 8.14
CA GLY A 263 -19.44 28.31 7.92
C GLY A 263 -18.83 27.66 6.67
N LYS A 264 -17.89 28.34 6.00
CA LYS A 264 -17.11 27.82 4.89
C LYS A 264 -15.65 27.62 5.29
N ILE A 265 -14.97 26.71 4.60
CA ILE A 265 -13.51 26.57 4.64
C ILE A 265 -12.91 26.91 3.28
N VAL A 266 -11.69 27.42 3.28
CA VAL A 266 -10.91 27.71 2.07
C VAL A 266 -9.92 26.56 1.87
N VAL A 267 -10.00 25.89 0.73
CA VAL A 267 -9.05 24.84 0.32
C VAL A 267 -7.84 25.47 -0.42
N PRO A 268 -6.71 24.75 -0.58
CA PRO A 268 -5.47 25.32 -1.12
C PRO A 268 -5.55 25.94 -2.52
N ASP A 269 -6.53 25.54 -3.33
CA ASP A 269 -6.80 26.12 -4.65
C ASP A 269 -7.60 27.45 -4.59
N GLY A 270 -7.87 27.94 -3.38
CA GLY A 270 -8.63 29.17 -3.12
C GLY A 270 -10.15 29.00 -3.16
N LYS A 271 -10.66 27.80 -3.44
CA LYS A 271 -12.10 27.53 -3.46
C LYS A 271 -12.67 27.52 -2.04
N GLU A 272 -13.86 28.07 -1.89
CA GLU A 272 -14.64 27.96 -0.65
C GLU A 272 -15.56 26.74 -0.71
N LEU A 273 -15.56 25.94 0.37
CA LEU A 273 -16.46 24.81 0.55
C LEU A 273 -17.33 25.02 1.79
N GLN A 274 -18.63 24.76 1.68
CA GLN A 274 -19.52 24.83 2.83
C GLN A 274 -19.27 23.62 3.75
N ILE A 275 -19.08 23.86 5.05
CA ILE A 275 -18.86 22.77 6.02
C ILE A 275 -20.05 21.80 6.02
N LYS A 276 -21.26 22.33 5.87
CA LYS A 276 -22.48 21.53 5.76
C LYS A 276 -22.42 20.55 4.58
N GLU A 277 -21.98 20.98 3.40
CA GLU A 277 -21.85 20.11 2.23
C GLU A 277 -20.86 18.98 2.46
N ILE A 278 -19.77 19.25 3.18
CA ILE A 278 -18.76 18.24 3.56
C ILE A 278 -19.38 17.22 4.51
N VAL A 279 -20.02 17.68 5.59
CA VAL A 279 -20.66 16.80 6.59
C VAL A 279 -21.79 15.98 5.97
N ASP A 280 -22.57 16.58 5.05
CA ASP A 280 -23.66 15.91 4.33
C ASP A 280 -23.17 14.72 3.49
N GLN A 281 -21.91 14.71 3.02
CA GLN A 281 -21.33 13.55 2.32
C GLN A 281 -21.22 12.31 3.21
N PHE A 282 -21.23 12.49 4.53
CA PHE A 282 -21.09 11.40 5.49
C PHE A 282 -22.41 10.96 6.11
N ASN A 283 -23.55 11.49 5.68
CA ASN A 283 -24.84 11.06 6.23
C ASN A 283 -25.20 9.61 5.83
N SER A 284 -26.27 9.05 6.43
CA SER A 284 -26.71 7.67 6.18
C SER A 284 -27.07 7.38 4.72
N TYR A 285 -27.39 8.41 3.92
CA TYR A 285 -27.77 8.28 2.52
C TYR A 285 -26.56 8.29 1.59
N HIS A 286 -25.62 9.23 1.79
CA HIS A 286 -24.44 9.39 0.94
C HIS A 286 -23.28 8.46 1.34
N CYS A 287 -23.20 8.02 2.61
CA CYS A 287 -22.13 7.16 3.11
C CYS A 287 -22.69 5.91 3.82
N SER A 288 -23.09 4.92 3.02
CA SER A 288 -23.56 3.62 3.54
C SER A 288 -22.51 2.89 4.40
N ALA A 289 -21.22 3.14 4.16
CA ALA A 289 -20.13 2.57 4.95
C ALA A 289 -20.15 2.96 6.44
N LEU A 290 -20.73 4.11 6.75
CA LEU A 290 -20.84 4.66 8.10
C LEU A 290 -22.29 4.70 8.61
N GLN A 291 -23.21 3.99 7.96
CA GLN A 291 -24.59 3.91 8.40
C GLN A 291 -24.66 3.36 9.84
N HIS A 292 -25.45 4.02 10.70
CA HIS A 292 -25.60 3.68 12.13
C HIS A 292 -24.31 3.74 12.98
N LYS A 293 -23.26 4.39 12.47
CA LYS A 293 -22.01 4.63 13.20
C LYS A 293 -21.88 6.10 13.59
N PRO A 294 -21.38 6.42 14.78
CA PRO A 294 -21.20 7.81 15.20
C PRO A 294 -20.09 8.49 14.40
N LYS A 295 -20.34 9.74 14.02
CA LYS A 295 -19.47 10.59 13.20
C LYS A 295 -19.24 11.89 13.94
N VAL A 296 -17.99 12.27 14.10
CA VAL A 296 -17.60 13.45 14.86
C VAL A 296 -16.74 14.33 13.97
N PHE A 297 -17.13 15.58 13.82
CA PHE A 297 -16.38 16.58 13.07
C PHE A 297 -15.86 17.65 14.03
N ILE A 298 -14.55 17.81 14.11
CA ILE A 298 -13.92 18.88 14.89
C ILE A 298 -13.42 19.92 13.89
N ILE A 299 -13.95 21.13 13.98
CA ILE A 299 -13.74 22.18 12.98
C ILE A 299 -12.98 23.34 13.60
N GLN A 300 -11.69 23.45 13.26
CA GLN A 300 -10.86 24.61 13.54
C GLN A 300 -10.85 25.51 12.30
N ALA A 301 -11.80 26.43 12.23
CA ALA A 301 -11.90 27.44 11.16
C ALA A 301 -12.67 28.67 11.67
N CYS A 302 -12.35 29.85 11.15
CA CYS A 302 -13.09 31.07 11.50
C CYS A 302 -14.52 30.99 10.97
N ARG A 303 -15.48 31.50 11.74
CA ARG A 303 -16.91 31.57 11.36
C ARG A 303 -17.42 33.00 11.30
N GLY A 304 -16.50 33.96 11.25
CA GLY A 304 -16.72 35.40 11.16
C GLY A 304 -15.48 36.16 11.67
N GLU A 305 -15.61 37.47 11.83
CA GLU A 305 -14.50 38.37 12.17
C GLU A 305 -14.58 38.93 13.60
N ARG A 306 -15.67 38.66 14.35
CA ARG A 306 -15.83 39.20 15.70
C ARG A 306 -14.87 38.52 16.67
N MET A 307 -14.23 39.32 17.53
CA MET A 307 -13.48 38.83 18.68
C MET A 307 -14.35 38.90 19.93
N ASP A 308 -14.32 37.85 20.75
CA ASP A 308 -15.09 37.84 21.99
C ASP A 308 -14.32 38.54 23.11
N VAL A 309 -14.81 39.71 23.50
CA VAL A 309 -14.27 40.56 24.57
C VAL A 309 -15.32 40.59 25.67
N GLN A 310 -14.95 40.21 26.89
CA GLN A 310 -15.85 40.03 28.03
C GLN A 310 -16.81 41.23 28.19
N ARG A 311 -18.11 41.00 27.99
CA ARG A 311 -19.21 41.93 28.33
C ARG A 311 -20.30 41.14 29.04
N PRO A 312 -20.97 41.70 30.06
CA PRO A 312 -22.10 41.04 30.71
C PRO A 312 -23.26 40.94 29.71
N THR A 313 -23.84 39.75 29.57
CA THR A 313 -24.98 39.52 28.66
C THR A 313 -26.10 38.75 29.35
N ASP A 314 -27.28 39.36 29.33
CA ASP A 314 -28.57 38.71 29.60
C ASP A 314 -28.94 37.78 28.44
N SER A 315 -29.54 36.66 28.80
CA SER A 315 -29.87 35.56 27.89
C SER A 315 -31.22 35.79 27.17
N GLY A 316 -31.24 35.62 25.86
CA GLY A 316 -32.48 35.46 25.07
C GLY A 316 -32.38 34.20 24.20
N PRO A 317 -33.46 33.42 24.03
CA PRO A 317 -33.41 32.17 23.28
C PRO A 317 -33.59 32.44 21.78
N SER A 318 -32.81 31.78 20.94
CA SER A 318 -32.96 31.84 19.49
C SER A 318 -33.12 30.45 18.89
N GLY A 319 -34.33 30.22 18.37
CA GLY A 319 -34.57 29.58 17.07
C GLY A 319 -34.47 28.06 17.02
N ASP A 320 -35.61 27.41 17.25
CA ASP A 320 -35.87 26.03 16.85
C ASP A 320 -35.81 25.89 15.31
N SER A 321 -35.15 24.85 14.82
CA SER A 321 -35.38 24.34 13.47
C SER A 321 -35.59 22.84 13.56
N SER A 322 -36.85 22.43 13.41
CA SER A 322 -37.29 21.04 13.44
C SER A 322 -36.98 20.35 12.11
N TYR A 323 -36.25 19.22 12.12
CA TYR A 323 -36.24 18.27 11.01
C TYR A 323 -36.20 16.82 11.54
N SER A 324 -36.95 15.94 10.88
CA SER A 324 -37.11 14.50 11.15
C SER A 324 -36.47 13.69 10.00
N PRO A 325 -36.16 12.39 10.14
CA PRO A 325 -34.84 11.88 10.46
C PRO A 325 -34.19 11.23 9.21
N VAL A 326 -33.40 12.01 8.48
CA VAL A 326 -32.33 11.48 7.59
C VAL A 326 -30.96 11.66 8.24
N GLU A 327 -30.90 12.49 9.27
CA GLU A 327 -29.69 12.85 9.99
C GLU A 327 -29.15 11.65 10.78
N SER A 328 -27.95 11.25 10.41
CA SER A 328 -27.19 10.19 11.08
C SER A 328 -26.57 10.69 12.38
N ASP A 329 -26.16 9.79 13.28
CA ASP A 329 -25.41 10.09 14.53
C ASP A 329 -24.17 10.98 14.28
N ILE A 330 -24.36 12.29 14.16
CA ILE A 330 -23.33 13.29 13.84
C ILE A 330 -23.18 14.23 15.04
N LEU A 331 -21.93 14.50 15.41
CA LEU A 331 -21.55 15.58 16.30
C LEU A 331 -20.59 16.50 15.56
N ILE A 332 -20.81 17.81 15.65
CA ILE A 332 -19.88 18.82 15.14
C ILE A 332 -19.44 19.71 16.30
N PHE A 333 -18.13 19.86 16.47
CA PHE A 333 -17.53 20.75 17.45
C PHE A 333 -16.72 21.83 16.75
N TYR A 334 -17.28 23.04 16.72
CA TYR A 334 -16.65 24.20 16.12
C TYR A 334 -15.79 24.92 17.15
N SER A 335 -14.59 25.32 16.76
CA SER A 335 -13.68 26.11 17.59
C SER A 335 -14.19 27.51 17.94
N ALA A 336 -15.18 28.01 17.19
CA ALA A 336 -15.77 29.34 17.35
C ALA A 336 -17.28 29.28 17.10
N THR A 337 -18.01 30.15 17.78
CA THR A 337 -19.44 30.38 17.54
C THR A 337 -19.63 31.14 16.24
N GLU A 338 -20.79 30.98 15.61
CA GLU A 338 -21.11 31.69 14.37
C GLU A 338 -20.94 33.22 14.52
N GLY A 339 -20.27 33.85 13.54
CA GLY A 339 -19.91 35.26 13.57
C GLY A 339 -18.58 35.58 14.26
N TYR A 340 -17.93 34.63 14.95
CA TYR A 340 -16.68 34.85 15.67
C TYR A 340 -15.46 34.24 14.97
N ALA A 341 -14.31 34.87 15.19
CA ALA A 341 -13.01 34.40 14.72
C ALA A 341 -12.54 33.17 15.52
N SER A 342 -11.80 32.28 14.85
CA SER A 342 -11.15 31.13 15.50
C SER A 342 -9.68 31.46 15.78
N TYR A 343 -9.28 31.38 17.04
CA TYR A 343 -7.91 31.70 17.44
C TYR A 343 -6.95 30.58 17.06
N ARG A 344 -5.89 30.97 16.36
CA ARG A 344 -4.67 30.22 16.10
C ARG A 344 -3.56 31.01 16.79
N GLY A 345 -2.58 30.37 17.41
CA GLY A 345 -1.56 31.08 18.19
C GLY A 345 -0.83 32.15 17.38
N ASN A 346 -0.20 33.10 18.08
CA ASN A 346 0.40 34.29 17.49
C ASN A 346 1.81 34.04 16.92
N THR A 347 2.40 32.87 17.17
CA THR A 347 3.75 32.47 16.71
C THR A 347 3.71 31.06 16.11
N GLU A 348 4.75 30.68 15.36
CA GLU A 348 4.91 29.32 14.81
C GLU A 348 4.98 28.23 15.90
N GLU A 349 5.31 28.60 17.14
CA GLU A 349 5.39 27.70 18.31
C GLU A 349 4.06 27.62 19.09
N GLU A 350 3.14 28.57 18.91
CA GLU A 350 1.85 28.61 19.59
C GLU A 350 0.76 27.87 18.79
N VAL A 351 0.42 26.66 19.23
CA VAL A 351 -0.66 25.83 18.64
C VAL A 351 -2.04 26.35 19.09
N SER A 352 -3.07 26.13 18.26
CA SER A 352 -4.47 26.49 18.57
C SER A 352 -4.87 26.15 20.01
N PRO A 353 -5.28 27.15 20.84
CA PRO A 353 -5.71 26.91 22.22
C PRO A 353 -6.87 25.93 22.31
N PHE A 354 -7.76 25.96 21.31
CA PHE A 354 -8.87 25.03 21.19
C PHE A 354 -8.39 23.58 21.02
N ILE A 355 -7.52 23.31 20.04
CA ILE A 355 -7.00 21.96 19.78
C ILE A 355 -6.14 21.47 20.95
N GLN A 356 -5.29 22.33 21.51
CA GLN A 356 -4.48 21.98 22.68
C GLN A 356 -5.37 21.57 23.87
N THR A 357 -6.38 22.37 24.18
CA THR A 357 -7.30 22.10 25.30
C THR A 357 -8.09 20.82 25.05
N LEU A 358 -8.56 20.62 23.82
CA LEU A 358 -9.25 19.40 23.41
C LEU A 358 -8.37 18.15 23.61
N CYS A 359 -7.14 18.16 23.11
CA CYS A 359 -6.21 17.05 23.28
C CYS A 359 -5.90 16.76 24.75
N LYS A 360 -5.70 17.80 25.58
CA LYS A 360 -5.49 17.65 27.03
C LYS A 360 -6.68 16.98 27.70
N VAL A 361 -7.90 17.47 27.46
CA VAL A 361 -9.12 16.90 28.06
C VAL A 361 -9.34 15.46 27.60
N ILE A 362 -9.17 15.16 26.31
CA ILE A 362 -9.28 13.77 25.83
C ILE A 362 -8.26 12.88 26.54
N THR A 363 -7.00 13.30 26.63
CA THR A 363 -5.94 12.53 27.31
C THR A 363 -6.26 12.26 28.78
N GLU A 364 -6.84 13.24 29.48
CA GLU A 364 -7.18 13.13 30.90
C GLU A 364 -8.44 12.27 31.16
N TYR A 365 -9.46 12.36 30.28
CA TYR A 365 -10.80 11.85 30.59
C TYR A 365 -11.33 10.76 29.65
N HIS A 366 -10.60 10.36 28.60
CA HIS A 366 -11.11 9.39 27.61
C HIS A 366 -11.55 8.04 28.21
N ARG A 367 -10.99 7.65 29.36
CA ARG A 367 -11.32 6.39 30.05
C ARG A 367 -12.54 6.47 30.97
N THR A 368 -12.94 7.68 31.37
CA THR A 368 -13.93 7.89 32.43
C THR A 368 -15.19 8.59 31.94
N GLU A 369 -15.05 9.49 30.95
CA GLU A 369 -16.14 10.33 30.47
C GLU A 369 -16.45 10.04 28.99
N HIS A 370 -17.71 10.25 28.60
CA HIS A 370 -18.07 10.22 27.18
C HIS A 370 -17.75 11.54 26.50
N LEU A 371 -17.62 11.51 25.17
CA LEU A 371 -17.15 12.64 24.37
C LEU A 371 -17.91 13.94 24.65
N ALA A 372 -19.24 13.92 24.68
CA ALA A 372 -20.02 15.14 24.90
C ALA A 372 -19.70 15.86 26.24
N ASP A 373 -19.42 15.11 27.30
CA ASP A 373 -19.03 15.67 28.60
C ASP A 373 -17.61 16.22 28.55
N MET A 374 -16.70 15.49 27.89
CA MET A 374 -15.36 16.00 27.59
C MET A 374 -15.40 17.33 26.82
N LEU A 375 -16.24 17.46 25.78
CA LEU A 375 -16.37 18.72 25.04
C LEU A 375 -16.93 19.86 25.92
N THR A 376 -17.79 19.54 26.87
CA THR A 376 -18.29 20.51 27.86
C THR A 376 -17.16 20.98 28.79
N ILE A 377 -16.26 20.08 29.20
CA ILE A 377 -15.05 20.44 29.96
C ILE A 377 -14.14 21.36 29.12
N VAL A 378 -13.97 21.09 27.82
CA VAL A 378 -13.19 21.96 26.92
C VAL A 378 -13.78 23.37 26.87
N ASN A 379 -15.09 23.50 26.69
CA ASN A 379 -15.78 24.80 26.69
C ASN A 379 -15.54 25.58 27.98
N ARG A 380 -15.61 24.91 29.13
CA ARG A 380 -15.34 25.54 30.44
C ARG A 380 -13.90 26.04 30.55
N ARG A 381 -12.91 25.19 30.23
CA ARG A 381 -11.49 25.55 30.31
C ARG A 381 -11.14 26.75 29.41
N LEU A 382 -11.71 26.82 28.20
CA LEU A 382 -11.47 27.92 27.27
C LEU A 382 -12.14 29.24 27.68
N LYS A 383 -13.26 29.18 28.40
CA LYS A 383 -13.90 30.37 28.99
C LYS A 383 -13.14 30.92 30.20
N GLU A 384 -12.42 30.05 30.92
CA GLU A 384 -11.64 30.40 32.10
C GLU A 384 -10.21 30.86 31.75
N THR A 385 -9.73 30.56 30.55
CA THR A 385 -8.36 30.86 30.11
C THR A 385 -8.37 31.96 29.05
N PRO A 386 -8.02 33.22 29.39
CA PRO A 386 -7.93 34.29 28.41
C PRO A 386 -6.78 34.05 27.43
N ILE A 387 -6.98 34.48 26.19
CA ILE A 387 -6.00 34.48 25.12
C ILE A 387 -5.40 35.89 25.05
N GLU A 388 -4.08 35.98 25.16
CA GLU A 388 -3.37 37.24 25.02
C GLU A 388 -3.41 37.70 23.56
N SER A 389 -4.02 38.88 23.33
CA SER A 389 -3.98 39.56 22.04
C SER A 389 -2.56 39.98 21.70
N ALA A 390 -2.17 39.92 20.42
CA ALA A 390 -0.88 40.41 19.92
C ALA A 390 -0.59 41.89 20.26
N GLN A 391 -1.59 42.65 20.69
CA GLN A 391 -1.49 44.04 21.10
C GLN A 391 -1.48 44.24 22.63
N GLY A 392 -1.68 43.18 23.44
CA GLY A 392 -1.58 43.21 24.91
C GLY A 392 -2.68 43.97 25.67
N VAL A 393 -3.63 44.63 24.98
CA VAL A 393 -4.60 45.54 25.63
C VAL A 393 -5.92 44.86 26.00
N VAL A 394 -6.29 43.74 25.38
CA VAL A 394 -7.61 43.12 25.54
C VAL A 394 -7.50 41.59 25.67
N ALA A 395 -8.03 41.04 26.75
CA ALA A 395 -8.19 39.60 26.93
C ALA A 395 -9.33 39.09 26.05
N CYS A 396 -9.00 38.19 25.13
CA CYS A 396 -9.94 37.53 24.23
C CYS A 396 -10.25 36.12 24.72
N TYR A 397 -11.42 35.57 24.39
CA TYR A 397 -11.77 34.19 24.77
C TYR A 397 -12.17 33.36 23.55
N ALA A 398 -11.82 32.08 23.56
CA ALA A 398 -12.35 31.13 22.59
C ALA A 398 -13.72 30.65 23.07
N VAL A 399 -14.73 30.76 22.20
CA VAL A 399 -16.11 30.32 22.49
C VAL A 399 -16.52 29.24 21.49
N PRO A 400 -16.19 27.97 21.74
CA PRO A 400 -16.56 26.88 20.85
C PRO A 400 -18.06 26.56 20.91
N GLN A 401 -18.56 25.94 19.85
CA GLN A 401 -19.97 25.56 19.70
C GLN A 401 -20.09 24.05 19.42
N ILE A 402 -20.97 23.37 20.17
CA ILE A 402 -21.30 21.96 19.97
C ILE A 402 -22.67 21.87 19.29
N VAL A 403 -22.75 21.10 18.20
CA VAL A 403 -23.99 20.69 17.54
C VAL A 403 -24.02 19.17 17.56
N SER A 404 -25.02 18.54 18.18
CA SER A 404 -25.03 17.09 18.36
C SER A 404 -26.38 16.48 18.07
N GLN A 405 -26.34 15.38 17.30
CA GLN A 405 -27.44 14.48 16.99
C GLN A 405 -27.10 13.04 17.44
N LEU A 406 -26.12 12.86 18.34
CA LEU A 406 -25.73 11.53 18.80
C LEU A 406 -26.88 10.88 19.59
N SER A 407 -27.29 9.68 19.18
CA SER A 407 -28.31 8.90 19.89
C SER A 407 -27.77 8.10 21.07
N LYS A 408 -26.44 8.00 21.22
CA LYS A 408 -25.77 7.19 22.26
C LYS A 408 -24.53 7.90 22.80
N LYS A 409 -24.14 7.54 24.02
CA LYS A 409 -22.87 7.94 24.62
C LYS A 409 -21.71 7.34 23.81
N LEU A 410 -20.74 8.20 23.42
CA LEU A 410 -19.54 7.80 22.67
C LEU A 410 -18.32 7.85 23.60
N TYR A 411 -17.64 6.71 23.76
CA TYR A 411 -16.38 6.57 24.50
C TYR A 411 -15.23 6.34 23.50
N LEU A 412 -14.05 6.90 23.79
CA LEU A 412 -12.89 6.92 22.90
C LEU A 412 -11.84 5.84 23.22
#